data_AF-K2DGM1-F1
#
_entry.id   AF-K2DGM1-F1
#
_cell.length_a   1.000
_cell.length_b   1.000
_cell.length_c   1.000
_cell.angle_alpha   90.00
_cell.angle_beta   90.00
_cell.angle_gamma   90.00
#
_symmetry.space_group_name_H-M   'P 1'
#
loop_
_entity.id
_entity.type
_entity.pdbx_description
1 polymer ?
#
loop_
_entity_poly.entity_id
_entity_poly.type
_entity_poly.pdbx_seq_one_letter_code
_entity_poly.pdbx_strand_id
1 'polypeptide(L)'
;MAFYGHDFADFVEAFPPAASVPYLAAVARLEMARVLAYHAADVDPLQPDTLQAALADPDKLTSLRLVLHPSVQVIQSPFAVFSLWAAHQGALCISTVDPEQAQAALVFRNGLDVVTLALVASSAAFVSALQTGQTLMAATDAASCIDPEFDLSHALALLLRWQLITRISTGDEHHEHTH
;
A
#
# COMPACT_ATOMS: atom_id res chain seq x y z
N MET A 1 4.10 3.38 -22.37
CA MET A 1 3.18 4.52 -22.56
C MET A 1 1.93 4.25 -21.74
N ALA A 2 1.86 4.78 -20.51
CA ALA A 2 0.71 4.69 -19.61
C ALA A 2 0.52 5.99 -18.79
N PHE A 3 1.04 7.13 -19.29
CA PHE A 3 1.06 8.38 -18.54
C PHE A 3 -0.24 9.18 -18.60
N TYR A 4 -1.23 8.76 -19.41
CA TYR A 4 -2.49 9.51 -19.55
C TYR A 4 -3.34 9.50 -18.27
N GLY A 5 -3.24 8.46 -17.44
CA GLY A 5 -4.02 8.35 -16.20
C GLY A 5 -3.43 9.08 -14.99
N HIS A 6 -2.13 9.42 -15.01
CA HIS A 6 -1.46 10.05 -13.87
C HIS A 6 -2.00 11.47 -13.64
N ASP A 7 -2.01 12.30 -14.68
CA ASP A 7 -2.46 13.69 -14.60
C ASP A 7 -3.98 13.82 -14.63
N PHE A 8 -4.71 12.74 -14.96
CA PHE A 8 -6.16 12.74 -15.05
C PHE A 8 -6.83 12.94 -13.69
N ALA A 9 -6.32 12.30 -12.63
CA ALA A 9 -6.88 12.47 -11.30
C ALA A 9 -6.74 13.92 -10.80
N ASP A 10 -5.58 14.52 -11.01
CA ASP A 10 -5.31 15.90 -10.61
C ASP A 10 -6.09 16.90 -11.47
N PHE A 11 -6.26 16.60 -12.76
CA PHE A 11 -7.18 17.34 -13.62
C PHE A 11 -8.62 17.29 -13.09
N VAL A 12 -9.13 16.11 -12.72
CA VAL A 12 -10.50 15.94 -12.19
C VAL A 12 -10.68 16.73 -10.88
N GLU A 13 -9.69 16.71 -9.99
CA GLU A 13 -9.73 17.49 -8.75
C GLU A 13 -9.78 19.00 -9.01
N ALA A 14 -9.05 19.48 -10.02
CA ALA A 14 -9.04 20.88 -10.42
C ALA A 14 -10.20 21.29 -11.35
N PHE A 15 -11.05 20.35 -11.80
CA PHE A 15 -12.08 20.60 -12.81
C PHE A 15 -13.39 21.08 -12.17
N PRO A 16 -13.79 22.37 -12.33
CA PRO A 16 -14.93 22.93 -11.61
C PRO A 16 -16.27 22.19 -11.80
N PRO A 17 -16.59 21.61 -12.97
CA PRO A 17 -17.81 20.81 -13.13
C PRO A 17 -17.84 19.53 -12.28
N ALA A 18 -16.68 18.97 -11.92
CA ALA A 18 -16.57 17.79 -11.06
C ALA A 18 -16.70 18.13 -9.56
N ALA A 19 -16.83 19.41 -9.19
CA ALA A 19 -16.96 19.83 -7.79
C ALA A 19 -18.19 19.23 -7.07
N SER A 20 -19.20 18.80 -7.82
CA SER A 20 -20.38 18.09 -7.27
C SER A 20 -20.11 16.63 -6.90
N VAL A 21 -18.97 16.06 -7.33
CA VAL A 21 -18.54 14.68 -7.09
C VAL A 21 -17.05 14.66 -6.71
N PRO A 22 -16.65 15.27 -5.58
CA PRO A 22 -15.23 15.44 -5.23
C PRO A 22 -14.49 14.11 -5.03
N TYR A 23 -15.20 13.02 -4.74
CA TYR A 23 -14.65 11.68 -4.64
C TYR A 23 -14.15 11.11 -5.99
N LEU A 24 -14.56 11.69 -7.13
CA LEU A 24 -14.21 11.17 -8.46
C LEU A 24 -12.69 11.17 -8.70
N ALA A 25 -12.00 12.18 -8.21
CA ALA A 25 -10.54 12.24 -8.27
C ALA A 25 -9.91 11.08 -7.46
N ALA A 26 -10.44 10.77 -6.27
CA ALA A 26 -9.95 9.66 -5.46
C ALA A 26 -10.16 8.30 -6.13
N VAL A 27 -11.32 8.09 -6.76
CA VAL A 27 -11.60 6.86 -7.54
C VAL A 27 -10.67 6.76 -8.76
N ALA A 28 -10.41 7.89 -9.45
CA ALA A 28 -9.46 7.92 -10.55
C ALA A 28 -8.03 7.57 -10.11
N ARG A 29 -7.58 8.04 -8.93
CA ARG A 29 -6.28 7.65 -8.33
C ARG A 29 -6.21 6.16 -8.05
N LEU A 30 -7.29 5.57 -7.53
CA LEU A 30 -7.35 4.14 -7.28
C LEU A 30 -7.26 3.35 -8.60
N GLU A 31 -8.00 3.73 -9.64
CA GLU A 31 -7.89 3.08 -10.95
C GLU A 31 -6.49 3.19 -11.55
N MET A 32 -5.86 4.37 -11.43
CA MET A 32 -4.48 4.54 -11.87
C MET A 32 -3.51 3.66 -11.06
N ALA A 33 -3.70 3.55 -9.75
CA ALA A 33 -2.92 2.64 -8.91
C ALA A 33 -3.07 1.17 -9.36
N ARG A 34 -4.25 0.76 -9.84
CA ARG A 34 -4.46 -0.57 -10.42
C ARG A 34 -3.68 -0.77 -11.71
N VAL A 35 -3.66 0.23 -12.60
CA VAL A 35 -2.84 0.21 -13.83
C VAL A 35 -1.34 0.12 -13.50
N LEU A 36 -0.87 0.89 -12.53
CA LEU A 36 0.53 0.85 -12.08
C LEU A 36 0.89 -0.51 -11.49
N ALA A 37 0.01 -1.08 -10.65
CA ALA A 37 0.21 -2.40 -10.06
C ALA A 37 0.29 -3.50 -11.14
N TYR A 38 -0.56 -3.42 -12.17
CA TYR A 38 -0.56 -4.35 -13.29
C TYR A 38 0.76 -4.35 -14.06
N HIS A 39 1.33 -3.16 -14.30
CA HIS A 39 2.57 -2.99 -15.07
C HIS A 39 3.85 -3.02 -14.23
N ALA A 40 3.76 -3.24 -12.91
CA ALA A 40 4.92 -3.31 -12.05
C ALA A 40 5.82 -4.48 -12.42
N ALA A 41 7.13 -4.30 -12.24
CA ALA A 41 8.14 -5.32 -12.55
C ALA A 41 7.84 -6.65 -11.84
N ASP A 42 8.11 -7.77 -12.51
CA ASP A 42 8.05 -9.10 -11.90
C ASP A 42 9.23 -9.26 -10.93
N VAL A 43 8.93 -9.46 -9.65
CA VAL A 43 9.93 -9.70 -8.61
C VAL A 43 9.46 -10.86 -7.75
N ASP A 44 10.32 -11.86 -7.57
CA ASP A 44 10.02 -12.98 -6.71
C ASP A 44 9.84 -12.54 -5.25
N PRO A 45 8.85 -13.09 -4.54
CA PRO A 45 8.67 -12.78 -3.14
C PRO A 45 9.80 -13.38 -2.29
N LEU A 46 10.06 -12.71 -1.18
CA LEU A 46 10.99 -13.16 -0.16
C LEU A 46 10.54 -14.52 0.39
N GLN A 47 11.49 -15.44 0.57
CA GLN A 47 11.20 -16.70 1.24
C GLN A 47 10.79 -16.45 2.71
N PRO A 48 9.71 -17.07 3.20
CA PRO A 48 9.22 -16.85 4.57
C PRO A 48 10.27 -17.11 5.65
N ASP A 49 11.17 -18.06 5.43
CA ASP A 49 12.25 -18.40 6.38
C ASP A 49 13.25 -17.25 6.55
N THR A 50 13.53 -16.49 5.48
CA THR A 50 14.44 -15.34 5.53
C THR A 50 13.89 -14.23 6.41
N LEU A 51 12.58 -13.96 6.33
CA LEU A 51 11.95 -12.97 7.20
C LEU A 51 11.90 -13.46 8.64
N GLN A 52 11.55 -14.73 8.87
CA GLN A 52 11.51 -15.31 10.22
C GLN A 52 12.89 -15.22 10.90
N ALA A 53 13.96 -15.54 10.18
CA ALA A 53 15.32 -15.41 10.71
C ALA A 53 15.67 -13.95 11.06
N ALA A 54 15.25 -12.98 10.24
CA ALA A 54 15.49 -11.56 10.52
C ALA A 54 14.66 -11.03 11.70
N LEU A 55 13.42 -11.52 11.87
CA LEU A 55 12.56 -11.16 12.99
C LEU A 55 13.02 -11.80 14.32
N ALA A 56 13.69 -12.95 14.26
CA ALA A 56 14.24 -13.65 15.42
C ALA A 56 15.54 -13.01 15.96
N ASP A 57 16.14 -12.07 15.22
CA ASP A 57 17.38 -11.39 15.58
C ASP A 57 17.08 -9.99 16.14
N PRO A 58 17.03 -9.82 17.48
CA PRO A 58 16.62 -8.57 18.10
C PRO A 58 17.55 -7.40 17.78
N ASP A 59 18.84 -7.66 17.54
CA ASP A 59 19.81 -6.62 17.18
C ASP A 59 19.51 -6.04 15.79
N LYS A 60 18.99 -6.86 14.87
CA LYS A 60 18.62 -6.43 13.52
C LYS A 60 17.27 -5.74 13.44
N LEU A 61 16.33 -6.02 14.35
CA LEU A 61 14.97 -5.47 14.29
C LEU A 61 14.92 -3.94 14.23
N THR A 62 15.84 -3.26 14.94
CA THR A 62 15.88 -1.79 14.99
C THR A 62 16.24 -1.14 13.65
N SER A 63 17.04 -1.82 12.84
CA SER A 63 17.49 -1.34 11.53
C SER A 63 16.85 -2.07 10.36
N LEU A 64 15.99 -3.06 10.62
CA LEU A 64 15.31 -3.88 9.64
C LEU A 64 14.39 -3.02 8.77
N ARG A 65 14.57 -3.09 7.46
CA ARG A 65 13.72 -2.47 6.44
C ARG A 65 13.15 -3.57 5.57
N LEU A 66 11.85 -3.48 5.30
CA LEU A 66 11.16 -4.38 4.38
C LEU A 66 11.00 -3.67 3.04
N VAL A 67 11.44 -4.33 1.97
CA VAL A 67 11.18 -3.86 0.60
C VAL A 67 9.93 -4.57 0.12
N LEU A 68 8.91 -3.78 -0.21
CA LEU A 68 7.65 -4.31 -0.73
C LEU A 68 7.72 -4.57 -2.22
N HIS A 69 6.85 -5.44 -2.72
CA HIS A 69 6.69 -5.71 -4.14
C HIS A 69 6.36 -4.41 -4.89
N PRO A 70 6.97 -4.13 -6.06
CA PRO A 70 6.78 -2.86 -6.77
C PRO A 70 5.33 -2.60 -7.21
N SER A 71 4.49 -3.64 -7.24
CA SER A 71 3.05 -3.48 -7.52
C SER A 71 2.27 -2.87 -6.36
N VAL A 72 2.81 -2.84 -5.15
CA VAL A 72 2.10 -2.33 -3.98
C VAL A 72 1.86 -0.83 -4.16
N GLN A 73 0.61 -0.41 -4.06
CA GLN A 73 0.17 0.98 -4.05
C GLN A 73 -0.78 1.17 -2.88
N VAL A 74 -0.58 2.23 -2.10
CA VAL A 74 -1.47 2.60 -1.00
C VAL A 74 -2.17 3.90 -1.38
N ILE A 75 -3.50 3.90 -1.27
CA ILE A 75 -4.32 5.09 -1.47
C ILE A 75 -5.00 5.42 -0.15
N GLN A 76 -4.81 6.63 0.34
CA GLN A 76 -5.60 7.19 1.45
C GLN A 76 -6.50 8.28 0.89
N SER A 77 -7.77 8.29 1.29
CA SER A 77 -8.74 9.26 0.79
C SER A 77 -9.65 9.75 1.92
N PRO A 78 -10.02 11.04 1.92
CA PRO A 78 -11.09 11.53 2.78
C PRO A 78 -12.48 11.01 2.35
N PHE A 79 -12.56 10.27 1.24
CA PHE A 79 -13.80 9.70 0.70
C PHE A 79 -13.78 8.17 0.76
N ALA A 80 -14.94 7.56 0.51
CA ALA A 80 -15.13 6.11 0.52
C ALA A 80 -14.57 5.43 -0.73
N VAL A 81 -13.29 5.67 -1.01
CA VAL A 81 -12.63 5.34 -2.27
C VAL A 81 -12.72 3.85 -2.61
N PHE A 82 -12.57 2.97 -1.62
CA PHE A 82 -12.68 1.53 -1.83
C PHE A 82 -14.14 1.13 -2.07
N SER A 83 -15.07 1.61 -1.25
CA SER A 83 -16.49 1.25 -1.39
C SER A 83 -17.10 1.76 -2.70
N LEU A 84 -16.77 2.98 -3.11
CA LEU A 84 -17.20 3.58 -4.38
C LEU A 84 -16.66 2.79 -5.57
N TRP A 85 -15.36 2.47 -5.54
CA TRP A 85 -14.75 1.60 -6.55
C TRP A 85 -15.42 0.23 -6.59
N ALA A 86 -15.56 -0.44 -5.43
CA ALA A 86 -16.18 -1.76 -5.34
C ALA A 86 -17.63 -1.76 -5.83
N ALA A 87 -18.39 -0.69 -5.60
CA ALA A 87 -19.72 -0.52 -6.13
C ALA A 87 -19.74 -0.40 -7.66
N HIS A 88 -18.79 0.33 -8.25
CA HIS A 88 -18.64 0.39 -9.72
C HIS A 88 -18.24 -0.95 -10.33
N GLN A 89 -17.49 -1.78 -9.60
CA GLN A 89 -17.16 -3.15 -10.01
C GLN A 89 -18.32 -4.15 -9.81
N GLY A 90 -19.46 -3.72 -9.25
CA GLY A 90 -20.62 -4.57 -8.96
C GLY A 90 -20.48 -5.43 -7.70
N ALA A 91 -19.45 -5.21 -6.88
CA ALA A 91 -19.21 -5.94 -5.63
C ALA A 91 -20.00 -5.36 -4.44
N LEU A 92 -20.42 -4.09 -4.52
CA LEU A 92 -21.28 -3.42 -3.54
C LEU A 92 -22.44 -2.72 -4.24
N CYS A 93 -23.51 -2.44 -3.51
CA CYS A 93 -24.58 -1.58 -4.02
C CYS A 93 -24.21 -0.11 -3.80
N ILE A 94 -24.21 0.71 -4.86
CA ILE A 94 -23.85 2.13 -4.74
C ILE A 94 -24.74 2.88 -3.74
N SER A 95 -26.00 2.47 -3.58
CA SER A 95 -26.94 3.10 -2.64
C SER A 95 -26.61 2.87 -1.17
N THR A 96 -25.70 1.94 -0.86
CA THR A 96 -25.25 1.66 0.52
C THR A 96 -23.93 2.34 0.85
N VAL A 97 -23.34 3.07 -0.10
CA VAL A 97 -22.04 3.73 0.07
C VAL A 97 -22.26 5.17 0.49
N ASP A 98 -21.73 5.54 1.65
CA ASP A 98 -21.56 6.93 2.04
C ASP A 98 -20.25 7.46 1.43
N PRO A 99 -20.30 8.36 0.43
CA PRO A 99 -19.09 8.84 -0.25
C PRO A 99 -18.16 9.66 0.66
N GLU A 100 -18.66 10.25 1.74
CA GLU A 100 -17.87 11.11 2.64
C GLU A 100 -17.11 10.32 3.72
N GLN A 101 -17.29 9.00 3.78
CA GLN A 101 -16.57 8.16 4.73
C GLN A 101 -15.11 7.96 4.29
N ALA A 102 -14.16 8.56 4.99
CA ALA A 102 -12.74 8.37 4.72
C ALA A 102 -12.32 6.89 4.73
N GLN A 103 -11.57 6.48 3.71
CA GLN A 103 -11.10 5.11 3.54
C GLN A 103 -9.67 5.07 3.01
N ALA A 104 -8.99 3.96 3.30
CA ALA A 104 -7.74 3.61 2.65
C ALA A 104 -7.88 2.30 1.87
N ALA A 105 -7.08 2.15 0.82
CA ALA A 105 -7.04 0.97 -0.02
C ALA A 105 -5.60 0.53 -0.29
N LEU A 106 -5.39 -0.78 -0.29
CA LEU A 106 -4.17 -1.43 -0.77
C LEU A 106 -4.43 -2.04 -2.13
N VAL A 107 -3.62 -1.68 -3.12
CA VAL A 107 -3.68 -2.24 -4.47
C VAL A 107 -2.37 -2.96 -4.75
N PHE A 108 -2.43 -4.17 -5.29
CA PHE A 108 -1.25 -4.95 -5.66
C PHE A 108 -1.59 -5.98 -6.74
N ARG A 109 -0.56 -6.51 -7.40
CA ARG A 109 -0.70 -7.58 -8.37
C ARG A 109 -0.42 -8.93 -7.69
N ASN A 110 -1.28 -9.91 -7.97
CA ASN A 110 -1.08 -11.31 -7.60
C ASN A 110 -1.17 -12.15 -8.89
N GLY A 111 -0.03 -12.52 -9.46
CA GLY A 111 0.03 -13.13 -10.78
C GLY A 111 -0.39 -12.15 -11.89
N LEU A 112 -1.52 -12.43 -12.55
CA LEU A 112 -2.10 -11.57 -13.59
C LEU A 112 -3.29 -10.73 -13.08
N ASP A 113 -3.71 -10.94 -11.84
CA ASP A 113 -4.85 -10.25 -11.24
C ASP A 113 -4.38 -9.06 -10.39
N VAL A 114 -5.10 -7.94 -10.50
CA VAL A 114 -4.91 -6.79 -9.60
C VAL A 114 -5.92 -6.85 -8.48
N VAL A 115 -5.43 -7.09 -7.28
CA VAL A 115 -6.21 -7.16 -6.05
C VAL A 115 -6.30 -5.76 -5.44
N THR A 116 -7.46 -5.43 -4.89
CA THR A 116 -7.70 -4.19 -4.16
C THR A 116 -8.41 -4.53 -2.86
N LEU A 117 -7.85 -4.11 -1.72
CA LEU A 117 -8.37 -4.39 -0.39
C LEU A 117 -8.60 -3.07 0.36
N ALA A 118 -9.68 -3.00 1.15
CA ALA A 118 -9.82 -1.94 2.15
C ALA A 118 -8.75 -2.11 3.23
N LEU A 119 -8.16 -1.00 3.65
CA LEU A 119 -7.28 -0.92 4.82
C LEU A 119 -7.86 0.06 5.84
N VAL A 120 -7.60 -0.22 7.12
CA VAL A 120 -7.71 0.79 8.17
C VAL A 120 -6.56 1.80 8.04
N ALA A 121 -6.76 3.02 8.54
CA ALA A 121 -5.82 4.12 8.37
C ALA A 121 -4.42 3.81 8.95
N SER A 122 -4.34 3.12 10.08
CA SER A 122 -3.08 2.70 10.70
C SER A 122 -2.30 1.71 9.84
N SER A 123 -2.97 0.69 9.28
CA SER A 123 -2.34 -0.23 8.33
C SER A 123 -1.88 0.46 7.04
N ALA A 124 -2.64 1.43 6.54
CA ALA A 124 -2.21 2.21 5.38
C ALA A 124 -0.93 3.02 5.69
N ALA A 125 -0.87 3.69 6.83
CA ALA A 125 0.32 4.42 7.26
C ALA A 125 1.54 3.50 7.45
N PHE A 126 1.34 2.31 8.03
CA PHE A 126 2.38 1.29 8.15
C PHE A 126 2.96 0.93 6.77
N VAL A 127 2.11 0.54 5.82
CA VAL A 127 2.55 0.13 4.49
C VAL A 127 3.21 1.30 3.74
N SER A 128 2.65 2.50 3.81
CA SER A 128 3.26 3.70 3.20
C SER A 128 4.64 4.01 3.79
N ALA A 129 4.82 3.89 5.11
CA ALA A 129 6.11 4.09 5.74
C ALA A 129 7.15 3.08 5.23
N LEU A 130 6.77 1.80 5.08
CA LEU A 130 7.64 0.78 4.47
C LEU A 130 7.99 1.12 3.01
N GLN A 131 7.03 1.60 2.20
CA GLN A 131 7.29 2.02 0.82
C GLN A 131 8.29 3.18 0.73
N THR A 132 8.28 4.09 1.71
CA THR A 132 9.27 5.18 1.82
C THR A 132 10.64 4.72 2.32
N GLY A 133 10.81 3.41 2.53
CA GLY A 133 12.07 2.80 2.94
C GLY A 133 12.35 2.96 4.44
N GLN A 134 11.36 3.31 5.27
CA GLN A 134 11.54 3.41 6.72
C GLN A 134 11.82 2.03 7.35
N THR A 135 12.38 2.04 8.58
CA THR A 135 12.57 0.80 9.34
C THR A 135 11.24 0.24 9.78
N LEU A 136 11.20 -1.06 10.06
CA LEU A 136 10.01 -1.75 10.56
C LEU A 136 9.50 -1.08 11.84
N MET A 137 10.41 -0.68 12.73
CA MET A 137 10.07 0.03 13.96
C MET A 137 9.47 1.41 13.69
N ALA A 138 10.06 2.20 12.79
CA ALA A 138 9.51 3.52 12.43
C ALA A 138 8.14 3.42 11.74
N ALA A 139 7.95 2.42 10.88
CA ALA A 139 6.66 2.15 10.26
C ALA A 139 5.59 1.72 11.28
N THR A 140 5.99 0.92 12.28
CA THR A 140 5.11 0.54 13.39
C THR A 140 4.71 1.76 14.22
N ASP A 141 5.68 2.61 14.56
CA ASP A 141 5.43 3.85 15.32
C ASP A 141 4.47 4.80 14.58
N ALA A 142 4.66 4.97 13.27
CA ALA A 142 3.77 5.79 12.43
C ALA A 142 2.33 5.27 12.44
N ALA A 143 2.13 3.95 12.46
CA ALA A 143 0.81 3.34 12.57
C ALA A 143 0.22 3.48 13.97
N SER A 144 1.04 3.29 15.01
CA SER A 144 0.66 3.43 16.41
C SER A 144 0.30 4.88 16.80
N CYS A 145 0.85 5.89 16.13
CA CYS A 145 0.43 7.28 16.29
C CYS A 145 -1.03 7.51 15.83
N ILE A 146 -1.53 6.72 14.89
CA ILE A 146 -2.91 6.79 14.41
C ILE A 146 -3.82 5.92 15.28
N ASP A 147 -3.36 4.71 15.61
CA ASP A 147 -4.10 3.73 16.37
C ASP A 147 -3.16 3.01 17.37
N PRO A 148 -3.26 3.32 18.68
CA PRO A 148 -2.45 2.67 19.70
C PRO A 148 -2.63 1.15 19.78
N GLU A 149 -3.74 0.62 19.27
CA GLU A 149 -4.04 -0.83 19.23
C GLU A 149 -3.53 -1.50 17.95
N PHE A 150 -2.71 -0.80 17.14
CA PHE A 150 -2.15 -1.35 15.90
C PHE A 150 -1.41 -2.68 16.13
N ASP A 151 -1.90 -3.73 15.47
CA ASP A 151 -1.30 -5.07 15.51
C ASP A 151 -0.30 -5.27 14.37
N LEU A 152 0.99 -5.14 14.69
CA LEU A 152 2.10 -5.40 13.77
C LEU A 152 2.07 -6.83 13.21
N SER A 153 1.70 -7.82 14.03
CA SER A 153 1.67 -9.23 13.61
C SER A 153 0.60 -9.44 12.56
N HIS A 154 -0.58 -8.84 12.73
CA HIS A 154 -1.66 -8.87 11.74
C HIS A 154 -1.25 -8.20 10.42
N ALA A 155 -0.62 -7.02 10.51
CA ALA A 155 -0.14 -6.30 9.32
C ALA A 155 0.92 -7.10 8.54
N LEU A 156 1.90 -7.68 9.23
CA LEU A 156 2.91 -8.54 8.61
C LEU A 156 2.30 -9.82 8.01
N ALA A 157 1.35 -10.44 8.70
CA ALA A 157 0.65 -11.61 8.20
C ALA A 157 -0.10 -11.31 6.89
N LEU A 158 -0.71 -10.12 6.76
CA LEU A 158 -1.34 -9.68 5.51
C LEU A 158 -0.30 -9.59 4.38
N LEU A 159 0.83 -8.94 4.62
CA LEU A 159 1.89 -8.79 3.61
C LEU A 159 2.48 -10.14 3.20
N LEU A 160 2.68 -11.05 4.16
CA LEU A 160 3.22 -12.39 3.91
C LEU A 160 2.24 -13.29 3.14
N ARG A 161 0.97 -13.29 3.54
CA ARG A 161 -0.10 -14.07 2.88
C ARG A 161 -0.18 -13.74 1.40
N TRP A 162 -0.04 -12.46 1.06
CA TRP A 162 -0.08 -11.95 -0.31
C TRP A 162 1.29 -11.88 -0.97
N GLN A 163 2.35 -12.38 -0.31
CA GLN A 163 3.71 -12.40 -0.86
C GLN A 163 4.22 -11.01 -1.30
N LEU A 164 3.87 -9.97 -0.54
CA LEU A 164 4.14 -8.57 -0.88
C LEU A 164 5.49 -8.06 -0.40
N ILE A 165 6.32 -8.90 0.23
CA ILE A 165 7.68 -8.56 0.67
C ILE A 165 8.64 -9.25 -0.29
N THR A 166 9.56 -8.51 -0.89
CA THR A 166 10.51 -9.02 -1.89
C THR A 166 11.93 -9.07 -1.36
N ARG A 167 12.29 -8.16 -0.44
CA ARG A 167 13.63 -8.10 0.15
C ARG A 167 13.58 -7.61 1.59
N ILE A 168 14.59 -7.97 2.36
CA ILE A 168 14.93 -7.32 3.63
C ILE A 168 16.28 -6.60 3.49
N SER A 169 16.44 -5.50 4.21
CA SER A 169 17.71 -4.79 4.30
C SER A 169 17.91 -4.37 5.75
N THR A 170 19.09 -4.61 6.30
CA THR A 170 19.53 -4.00 7.56
C THR A 170 20.45 -2.85 7.23
N GLY A 171 20.41 -1.78 8.02
CA GLY A 171 21.32 -0.65 7.83
C GLY A 171 22.74 -0.99 8.28
N ASP A 172 23.40 -1.91 7.59
CA ASP A 172 24.85 -2.11 7.64
C ASP A 172 25.27 -2.84 6.35
N GLU A 173 25.47 -2.08 5.28
CA GLU A 173 26.38 -2.49 4.21
C GLU A 173 27.71 -1.76 4.46
N HIS A 174 28.48 -2.22 5.46
CA HIS A 174 29.93 -2.06 5.39
C HIS A 174 30.40 -2.83 4.15
N HIS A 175 30.52 -2.12 3.03
CA HIS A 175 31.22 -2.60 1.85
C HIS A 175 32.72 -2.66 2.19
N GLU A 176 33.13 -3.70 2.90
CA GLU A 176 34.54 -4.10 2.97
C GLU A 176 34.80 -5.12 1.85
N HIS A 177 34.94 -4.62 0.62
CA HIS A 177 35.65 -5.34 -0.42
C HIS A 177 36.85 -4.50 -0.86
N THR A 178 37.90 -4.62 -0.06
CA THR A 178 39.27 -4.47 -0.53
C THR A 178 39.54 -5.58 -1.52
N HIS A 179 39.82 -5.25 -2.78
CA HIS A 179 40.89 -5.89 -3.55
C HIS A 179 41.31 -5.08 -4.78
#